data_AF-A0A6I5CFL1-F1
#
_entry.id   AF-A0A6I5CFL1-F1
#
_cell.length_a   1.000
_cell.length_b   1.000
_cell.length_c   1.000
_cell.angle_alpha   90.00
_cell.angle_beta   90.00
_cell.angle_gamma   90.00
#
_symmetry.space_group_name_H-M   'P 1'
#
loop_
_entity.id
_entity.type
_entity.pdbx_description
1 polymer ?
#
loop_
_entity_poly.entity_id
_entity_poly.type
_entity_poly.pdbx_seq_one_letter_code
_entity_poly.pdbx_strand_id
1 'polypeptide(L)'
;MDKVVPTAAQAVADVGDGASLAVGGFGLSGVPNVLIQALYERGSGALSVVSNNCGALESGLAVLLAAGRIARVTGSYIGANKE
;
A
#
# COMPACT_ATOMS: atom_id res chain seq x y z
N MET A 1 11.36 -17.98 17.72
CA MET A 1 10.55 -18.31 16.54
C MET A 1 11.06 -17.47 15.39
N ASP A 2 11.41 -18.08 14.27
CA ASP A 2 11.77 -17.37 13.05
C ASP A 2 10.50 -16.97 12.29
N LYS A 3 10.43 -15.72 11.82
CA LYS A 3 9.31 -15.16 11.05
C LYS A 3 9.76 -14.61 9.70
N VAL A 4 11.01 -14.86 9.31
CA VAL A 4 11.54 -14.44 8.02
C VAL A 4 10.83 -15.23 6.92
N VAL A 5 10.25 -14.49 5.98
CA VAL A 5 9.71 -15.03 4.73
C VAL A 5 10.67 -14.70 3.58
N PRO A 6 10.89 -15.60 2.63
CA PRO A 6 11.99 -15.47 1.66
C PRO A 6 11.71 -14.45 0.55
N THR A 7 10.44 -14.08 0.29
CA THR A 7 10.10 -13.08 -0.74
C THR A 7 8.94 -12.18 -0.32
N ALA A 8 8.89 -10.98 -0.90
CA ALA A 8 7.80 -10.03 -0.72
C ALA A 8 6.46 -10.60 -1.24
N ALA A 9 6.48 -11.33 -2.35
CA ALA A 9 5.29 -11.99 -2.89
C ALA A 9 4.69 -13.00 -1.90
N GLN A 10 5.54 -13.78 -1.20
CA GLN A 10 5.06 -14.68 -0.14
C GLN A 10 4.56 -13.92 1.08
N ALA A 11 5.21 -12.80 1.43
CA ALA A 11 4.81 -11.97 2.56
C ALA A 11 3.40 -11.37 2.43
N VAL A 12 2.88 -11.24 1.21
CA VAL A 12 1.55 -10.66 0.91
C VAL A 12 0.58 -11.67 0.30
N ALA A 13 0.94 -12.96 0.28
CA ALA A 13 0.21 -13.99 -0.47
C ALA A 13 -1.26 -14.14 -0.03
N ASP A 14 -1.54 -13.87 1.24
CA ASP A 14 -2.85 -13.96 1.88
C ASP A 14 -3.66 -12.65 1.87
N VAL A 15 -3.11 -11.56 1.34
CA VAL A 15 -3.82 -10.27 1.23
C VAL A 15 -4.77 -10.27 0.03
N GLY A 16 -6.01 -10.69 0.24
CA GLY A 16 -7.08 -10.70 -0.77
C GLY A 16 -7.69 -9.33 -1.08
N ASP A 17 -8.65 -9.33 -2.01
CA ASP A 17 -9.46 -8.15 -2.32
C ASP A 17 -10.28 -7.70 -1.09
N GLY A 18 -10.50 -6.40 -0.96
CA GLY A 18 -11.28 -5.84 0.15
C GLY A 18 -10.52 -5.79 1.48
N ALA A 19 -9.24 -6.18 1.52
CA ALA A 19 -8.44 -6.14 2.73
C ALA A 19 -8.28 -4.69 3.25
N SER A 20 -8.20 -4.57 4.58
CA SER A 20 -7.90 -3.32 5.27
C SER A 20 -6.44 -3.34 5.76
N LEU A 21 -5.66 -2.35 5.34
CA LEU A 21 -4.21 -2.28 5.56
C LEU A 21 -3.83 -1.02 6.35
N ALA A 22 -3.10 -1.19 7.44
CA ALA A 22 -2.38 -0.09 8.08
C ALA A 22 -0.96 -0.02 7.50
N VAL A 23 -0.61 1.12 6.91
CA VAL A 23 0.65 1.27 6.17
C VAL A 23 1.47 2.39 6.77
N GLY A 24 2.72 2.06 7.14
CA GLY A 24 3.66 3.02 7.72
C GLY A 24 4.25 3.98 6.68
N GLY A 25 4.75 5.11 7.19
CA GLY A 25 5.48 6.11 6.42
C GLY A 25 4.99 7.55 6.67
N PHE A 26 5.87 8.52 6.40
CA PHE A 26 5.57 9.95 6.43
C PHE A 26 6.13 10.62 5.17
N GLY A 27 5.26 11.13 4.31
CA GLY A 27 5.61 11.48 2.94
C GLY A 27 6.12 10.23 2.20
N LEU A 28 7.41 10.23 1.84
CA LEU A 28 8.09 9.10 1.21
C LEU A 28 9.06 8.36 2.14
N SER A 29 9.23 8.83 3.38
CA SER A 29 10.14 8.22 4.35
C SER A 29 9.47 7.09 5.12
N GLY A 30 10.17 5.96 5.29
CA GLY A 30 9.66 4.80 6.03
C GLY A 30 8.50 4.05 5.37
N VAL A 31 8.27 4.28 4.07
CA VAL A 31 7.22 3.62 3.29
C VAL A 31 7.70 2.22 2.84
N PRO A 32 6.90 1.15 3.02
CA PRO A 32 7.30 -0.21 2.66
C PRO A 32 7.15 -0.48 1.15
N ASN A 33 7.91 0.24 0.31
CA ASN A 33 7.77 0.22 -1.15
C ASN A 33 7.85 -1.18 -1.78
N VAL A 34 8.72 -2.05 -1.26
CA VAL A 34 8.86 -3.44 -1.77
C VAL A 34 7.58 -4.25 -1.56
N LEU A 35 6.89 -4.09 -0.43
CA LEU A 35 5.63 -4.78 -0.16
C LEU A 35 4.47 -4.18 -0.95
N ILE A 36 4.46 -2.86 -1.13
CA ILE A 36 3.46 -2.16 -1.95
C ILE A 36 3.55 -2.62 -3.41
N GLN A 37 4.78 -2.75 -3.94
CA GLN A 37 5.00 -3.28 -5.28
C GLN A 37 4.55 -4.75 -5.38
N ALA A 38 4.83 -5.58 -4.38
CA ALA A 38 4.34 -6.96 -4.37
C ALA A 38 2.80 -7.05 -4.35
N LEU A 39 2.10 -6.15 -3.63
CA LEU A 39 0.63 -6.05 -3.67
C LEU A 39 0.14 -5.59 -5.05
N TYR A 40 0.85 -4.65 -5.68
CA TYR A 40 0.55 -4.23 -7.05
C TYR A 40 0.70 -5.39 -8.05
N GLU A 41 1.76 -6.20 -7.93
CA GLU A 41 1.94 -7.36 -8.80
C GLU A 41 0.92 -8.48 -8.53
N ARG A 42 0.54 -8.70 -7.27
CA ARG A 42 -0.45 -9.72 -6.88
C ARG A 42 -1.82 -9.49 -7.50
N GLY A 43 -2.20 -8.24 -7.73
CA GLY A 43 -3.50 -7.89 -8.31
C GLY A 43 -4.59 -7.51 -7.29
N SER A 44 -4.28 -7.50 -5.99
CA SER A 44 -5.29 -7.22 -4.96
C SER A 44 -5.91 -5.83 -5.13
N GLY A 45 -7.23 -5.76 -5.07
CA GLY A 45 -8.03 -4.53 -5.26
C GLY A 45 -9.04 -4.27 -4.15
N ALA A 46 -9.85 -3.23 -4.33
CA ALA A 46 -10.84 -2.76 -3.36
C ALA A 46 -10.28 -2.53 -1.94
N LEU A 47 -9.01 -2.17 -1.84
CA LEU A 47 -8.29 -2.08 -0.57
C LEU A 47 -8.77 -0.86 0.25
N SER A 48 -8.92 -1.04 1.56
CA SER A 48 -9.06 0.07 2.50
C SER A 48 -7.70 0.32 3.14
N VAL A 49 -7.21 1.56 3.11
CA VAL A 49 -5.87 1.87 3.62
C VAL A 49 -5.93 2.94 4.70
N VAL A 50 -5.23 2.69 5.81
CA VAL A 50 -4.98 3.65 6.88
C VAL A 50 -3.51 4.05 6.84
N SER A 51 -3.23 5.32 6.55
CA SER A 51 -1.86 5.86 6.45
C SER A 51 -1.88 7.37 6.65
N ASN A 52 -0.76 7.96 7.11
CA ASN A 52 -0.64 9.42 7.24
C ASN A 52 -0.87 10.12 5.88
N ASN A 53 -0.23 9.60 4.83
CA ASN A 53 -0.35 10.07 3.44
C ASN A 53 -0.61 8.91 2.48
N CYS A 54 -1.09 9.22 1.27
CA CYS A 54 -1.26 8.24 0.20
C CYS A 54 -0.09 8.20 -0.80
N GLY A 55 1.14 8.50 -0.35
CA GLY A 55 2.31 8.60 -1.24
C GLY A 55 2.27 9.82 -2.16
N ALA A 56 3.18 9.87 -3.13
CA ALA A 56 3.29 10.92 -4.16
C ALA A 56 4.22 10.46 -5.30
N LEU A 57 4.15 11.12 -6.46
CA LEU A 57 5.09 10.94 -7.59
C LEU A 57 5.32 9.46 -7.98
N GLU A 58 4.24 8.69 -8.13
CA GLU A 58 4.30 7.26 -8.48
C GLU A 58 5.04 6.38 -7.46
N SER A 59 5.13 6.83 -6.20
CA SER A 59 5.80 6.12 -5.12
C SER A 59 4.88 5.90 -3.91
N GLY A 60 5.15 4.83 -3.15
CA GLY A 60 4.32 4.42 -2.03
C GLY A 60 2.92 4.04 -2.45
N LEU A 61 1.93 4.38 -1.62
CA LEU A 61 0.52 4.03 -1.86
C LEU A 61 -0.07 4.64 -3.14
N ALA A 62 0.56 5.68 -3.71
CA ALA A 62 0.14 6.29 -4.96
C ALA A 62 0.15 5.29 -6.12
N VAL A 63 1.02 4.27 -6.07
CA VAL A 63 1.06 3.18 -7.06
C VAL A 63 -0.26 2.39 -7.09
N LEU A 64 -0.81 2.07 -5.91
CA LEU A 64 -2.07 1.33 -5.79
C LEU A 64 -3.27 2.24 -6.03
N LEU A 65 -3.19 3.52 -5.65
CA LEU A 65 -4.22 4.51 -5.92
C LEU A 65 -4.42 4.72 -7.42
N ALA A 66 -3.34 5.04 -8.15
CA ALA A 66 -3.34 5.25 -9.59
C ALA A 66 -3.78 4.00 -10.38
N ALA A 67 -3.60 2.82 -9.80
CA ALA A 67 -4.09 1.56 -10.36
C ALA A 67 -5.59 1.29 -10.10
N GLY A 68 -6.30 2.19 -9.42
CA GLY A 68 -7.71 2.03 -9.03
C GLY A 68 -7.95 0.95 -7.98
N ARG A 69 -6.93 0.58 -7.20
CA ARG A 69 -6.98 -0.58 -6.29
C ARG A 69 -7.35 -0.22 -4.86
N ILE A 70 -7.37 1.06 -4.52
CA ILE A 70 -7.75 1.55 -3.21
C ILE A 70 -9.21 2.05 -3.28
N ALA A 71 -10.09 1.41 -2.53
CA ALA A 71 -11.50 1.82 -2.40
C ALA A 71 -11.68 2.95 -1.38
N ARG A 72 -10.82 3.02 -0.36
CA ARG A 72 -10.92 4.03 0.69
C ARG A 72 -9.55 4.32 1.31
N VAL A 73 -9.26 5.60 1.53
CA VAL A 73 -8.13 6.05 2.34
C VAL A 73 -8.64 6.70 3.62
N THR A 74 -8.07 6.32 4.76
CA THR A 74 -8.20 7.05 6.03
C THR A 74 -6.83 7.58 6.39
N GLY A 75 -6.68 8.90 6.37
CA GLY A 75 -5.39 9.55 6.62
C GLY A 75 -5.54 10.96 7.15
N SER A 76 -4.41 11.56 7.50
CA SER A 76 -4.32 12.90 8.11
C SER A 76 -3.94 13.97 7.09
N TYR A 77 -3.27 13.62 5.99
CA TYR A 77 -2.87 14.57 4.95
C TYR A 77 -2.74 13.90 3.57
N ILE A 78 -3.62 14.24 2.63
CA ILE A 78 -3.68 13.60 1.30
C ILE A 78 -2.71 14.25 0.28
N GLY A 79 -2.27 15.49 0.53
CA GLY A 79 -1.31 16.19 -0.33
C GLY A 79 -1.88 16.51 -1.72
N ALA A 80 -1.05 16.36 -2.77
CA ALA A 80 -1.38 16.67 -4.17
C ALA A 80 -1.92 15.48 -4.97
N ASN A 81 -2.32 14.38 -4.31
CA ASN A 81 -2.99 13.26 -4.98
C ASN A 81 -4.37 13.75 -5.42
N LYS A 82 -4.58 13.86 -6.74
CA LYS A 82 -5.78 14.45 -7.35
C LYS A 82 -6.92 13.45 -7.59
N GLU A 83 -6.68 12.17 -7.34
CA GLU A 83 -7.65 11.08 -7.48
C GLU A 83 -8.46 10.87 -6.21
#